data_AF-A0A9E3VAM0-F1
#
_entry.id   AF-A0A9E3VAM0-F1
#
_cell.length_a   1.000
_cell.length_b   1.000
_cell.length_c   1.000
_cell.angle_alpha   90.00
_cell.angle_beta   90.00
_cell.angle_gamma   90.00
#
_symmetry.space_group_name_H-M   'P 1'
#
loop_
_entity.id
_entity.type
_entity.pdbx_description
1 polymer ?
#
loop_
_entity_poly.entity_id
_entity_poly.type
_entity_poly.pdbx_seq_one_letter_code
_entity_poly.pdbx_strand_id
1 'polypeptide(L)' 'MPTLLLDGVLRFFFFSNEGNEPPHVHVEAGDAVAKFWLEPLRLARNHGLKQKDLARAKLLVEKHRSNFLERWHAHFDA' A
#
# COMPACT_ATOMS: atom_id res chain seq x y z
N MET A 1 -13.04 1.53 4.44
CA MET A 1 -11.77 1.15 3.78
C MET A 1 -11.99 1.05 2.28
N PRO A 2 -11.65 2.08 1.50
CA PRO A 2 -11.62 1.95 0.05
C PRO A 2 -10.46 1.04 -0.36
N THR A 3 -10.74 0.04 -1.19
CA THR A 3 -9.67 -0.73 -1.85
C THR A 3 -9.15 0.09 -3.01
N LEU A 4 -7.85 0.34 -3.05
CA LEU A 4 -7.21 1.15 -4.09
C LEU A 4 -7.01 0.35 -5.37
N LEU A 5 -6.52 -0.87 -5.22
CA LEU A 5 -6.18 -1.76 -6.32
C LEU A 5 -6.33 -3.21 -5.85
N LEU A 6 -6.76 -4.08 -6.75
CA LEU A 6 -6.76 -5.52 -6.56
C LEU A 6 -6.05 -6.14 -7.79
N ASP A 7 -4.86 -6.70 -7.58
CA ASP A 7 -4.09 -7.39 -8.61
C ASP A 7 -3.92 -8.87 -8.24
N GLY A 8 -4.79 -9.71 -8.80
CA GLY A 8 -4.86 -11.12 -8.46
C GLY A 8 -5.22 -11.33 -6.99
N VAL A 9 -4.26 -11.82 -6.20
CA VAL A 9 -4.42 -12.06 -4.75
C VAL A 9 -3.92 -10.90 -3.89
N LEU A 10 -3.30 -9.87 -4.50
CA LEU A 10 -2.76 -8.71 -3.80
C LEU A 10 -3.80 -7.60 -3.75
N ARG A 11 -4.23 -7.25 -2.55
CA ARG A 11 -5.18 -6.17 -2.29
C ARG A 11 -4.46 -4.98 -1.67
N PHE A 12 -4.61 -3.81 -2.28
CA PHE A 12 -3.99 -2.56 -1.84
C PHE A 12 -5.04 -1.64 -1.19
N PHE A 13 -4.76 -1.09 -0.02
CA PHE A 13 -5.67 -0.21 0.70
C PHE A 13 -4.91 0.68 1.71
N PHE A 14 -5.57 1.71 2.20
CA PHE A 14 -5.12 2.48 3.38
C PHE A 14 -6.25 2.58 4.38
N PHE A 15 -5.91 2.77 5.66
CA PHE A 15 -6.92 3.02 6.68
C PHE A 15 -7.19 4.52 6.74
N SER A 16 -8.46 4.92 6.66
CA SER A 16 -8.91 6.31 6.77
C SER A 16 -8.54 7.02 8.08
N ASN A 17 -7.95 6.32 9.05
CA ASN A 17 -7.57 6.86 10.35
C ASN A 17 -6.04 7.01 10.54
N GLU A 18 -5.24 6.83 9.48
CA GLU A 18 -3.77 6.90 9.50
C GLU A 18 -3.21 8.26 8.98
N GLY A 19 -4.01 9.34 9.01
CA GLY A 19 -3.65 10.64 8.42
C GLY A 19 -2.51 11.41 9.08
N ASN A 20 -2.02 10.97 10.25
CA ASN A 20 -0.84 11.54 10.92
C ASN A 20 0.48 10.89 10.48
N GLU A 21 0.42 9.84 9.67
CA GLU A 21 1.60 9.15 9.15
C GLU A 21 1.93 9.61 7.72
N PRO A 22 3.20 9.51 7.28
CA PRO A 22 3.54 9.79 5.90
C PRO A 22 2.77 8.86 4.93
N PRO A 23 2.64 9.25 3.65
CA PRO A 23 1.83 8.51 2.69
C PRO A 23 2.29 7.04 2.56
N HIS A 24 1.36 6.11 2.76
CA HIS A 24 1.65 4.68 2.70
C HIS A 24 0.46 3.85 2.23
N VAL A 25 0.75 2.60 1.87
CA VAL A 25 -0.24 1.63 1.41
C VAL A 25 -0.03 0.29 2.10
N HIS A 26 -1.12 -0.34 2.49
CA HIS A 26 -1.16 -1.71 2.98
C HIS A 26 -1.46 -2.65 1.84
N VAL A 27 -0.80 -3.80 1.83
CA VAL A 27 -0.90 -4.85 0.82
C VAL A 27 -1.25 -6.14 1.54
N GLU A 28 -2.44 -6.66 1.28
CA GLU A 28 -2.94 -7.92 1.83
C GLU A 28 -2.90 -9.01 0.76
N ALA A 29 -2.49 -10.22 1.15
CA ALA A 29 -2.51 -11.42 0.34
C ALA A 29 -2.92 -12.62 1.19
N GLY A 30 -4.21 -12.96 1.17
CA GLY A 30 -4.77 -14.01 2.03
C GLY A 30 -4.65 -13.62 3.50
N ASP A 31 -3.90 -14.39 4.29
CA ASP A 31 -3.64 -14.14 5.71
C ASP A 31 -2.44 -13.22 5.96
N ALA A 32 -1.71 -12.85 4.90
CA ALA A 32 -0.49 -12.06 4.99
C ALA A 32 -0.76 -10.58 4.71
N VAL A 33 -0.09 -9.69 5.44
CA VAL A 33 -0.17 -8.22 5.24
C VAL A 33 1.21 -7.59 5.23
N ALA A 34 1.42 -6.59 4.37
CA ALA A 34 2.62 -5.76 4.34
C ALA A 34 2.26 -4.28 4.23
N LYS A 35 3.06 -3.41 4.83
CA LYS A 35 2.92 -1.94 4.75
C LYS A 35 4.09 -1.38 3.97
N PHE A 36 3.82 -0.52 2.99
CA PHE A 36 4.83 0.15 2.16
C PHE A 36 4.65 1.67 2.25
N TRP A 37 5.73 2.37 2.59
CA TRP A 37 5.81 3.82 2.45
C TRP A 37 5.84 4.18 0.96
N LEU A 38 5.14 5.25 0.58
CA LEU A 38 5.18 5.79 -0.78
C LEU A 38 6.32 6.81 -0.91
N GLU A 39 6.72 7.48 0.18
CA GLU A 39 7.79 8.50 0.16
C GLU A 39 8.76 8.36 1.34
N PRO A 40 9.99 7.86 1.13
CA PRO A 40 10.47 7.13 -0.05
C PRO A 40 9.86 5.73 -0.15
N LEU A 41 9.78 5.17 -1.38
CA LEU A 41 9.22 3.82 -1.60
C LEU A 41 10.01 2.75 -0.84
N ARG A 42 9.46 2.26 0.28
CA ARG A 42 10.13 1.28 1.15
C ARG A 42 9.12 0.39 1.87
N LEU A 43 9.50 -0.88 2.06
CA LEU A 43 8.78 -1.79 2.95
C LEU A 43 8.91 -1.31 4.41
N ALA A 44 7.80 -0.93 5.02
CA ALA A 44 7.70 -0.50 6.41
C ALA A 44 7.57 -1.70 7.35
N ARG A 45 6.69 -2.64 7.01
CA ARG A 45 6.38 -3.81 7.82
C ARG A 45 5.97 -4.97 6.93
N ASN A 46 6.38 -6.17 7.29
CA ASN A 46 5.93 -7.40 6.64
C ASN A 46 5.39 -8.37 7.70
N HIS A 47 4.17 -8.83 7.51
CA HIS A 47 3.48 -9.81 8.33
C HIS A 47 3.13 -11.03 7.46
N GLY A 48 4.13 -11.85 7.16
CA GLY A 48 3.94 -13.13 6.48
C GLY A 48 3.91 -13.09 4.95
N LEU A 49 4.04 -11.92 4.30
CA LEU A 49 4.12 -11.87 2.84
C LEU A 49 5.45 -12.52 2.38
N LYS A 50 5.36 -13.44 1.42
CA LYS A 50 6.52 -14.12 0.85
C LYS A 50 7.34 -13.14 0.01
N GLN A 51 8.65 -13.37 -0.10
CA GLN A 51 9.55 -12.49 -0.88
C GLN A 51 9.08 -12.25 -2.33
N LYS A 52 8.57 -13.28 -3.01
CA LYS A 52 8.02 -13.15 -4.37
C LYS A 52 6.83 -12.18 -4.44
N ASP A 53 5.96 -12.24 -3.44
CA ASP A 53 4.75 -11.44 -3.38
C ASP A 53 5.10 -10.01 -2.94
N LEU A 54 6.09 -9.84 -2.05
CA LEU A 54 6.67 -8.54 -1.71
C LEU A 54 7.30 -7.86 -2.93
N ALA A 55 8.06 -8.59 -3.74
CA ALA A 55 8.69 -8.05 -4.94
C ALA A 55 7.64 -7.58 -5.95
N ARG A 56 6.60 -8.41 -6.17
CA ARG A 56 5.46 -8.05 -7.03
C ARG A 56 4.67 -6.85 -6.47
N ALA A 57 4.39 -6.86 -5.18
CA ALA A 57 3.72 -5.75 -4.50
C ALA A 57 4.51 -4.46 -4.66
N LYS A 58 5.82 -4.48 -4.40
CA LYS A 58 6.69 -3.31 -4.57
C LYS A 58 6.63 -2.76 -6.00
N LEU A 59 6.67 -3.63 -7.00
CA LEU A 59 6.59 -3.23 -8.41
C LEU A 59 5.23 -2.58 -8.75
N LEU A 60 4.14 -3.13 -8.21
CA LEU A 60 2.80 -2.55 -8.37
C LEU A 60 2.67 -1.21 -7.64
N VAL A 61 3.20 -1.09 -6.42
CA VAL A 61 3.23 0.17 -5.68
C VAL A 61 4.03 1.21 -6.43
N GLU A 62 5.18 0.86 -7.01
CA GLU A 62 5.99 1.77 -7.81
C GLU A 62 5.23 2.25 -9.05
N LYS A 63 4.63 1.30 -9.79
CA LYS A 63 3.85 1.58 -11.00
C LYS A 63 2.64 2.48 -10.74
N HIS A 64 1.96 2.28 -9.61
CA HIS A 64 0.75 3.03 -9.24
C HIS A 64 1.02 4.12 -8.19
N ARG A 65 2.28 4.45 -7.92
CA ARG A 65 2.70 5.34 -6.84
C ARG A 65 2.00 6.69 -6.89
N SER A 66 1.99 7.32 -8.06
CA SER A 66 1.35 8.62 -8.26
C SER A 66 -0.14 8.56 -7.93
N ASN A 67 -0.84 7.53 -8.39
CA ASN A 67 -2.27 7.38 -8.13
C ASN A 67 -2.57 7.13 -6.64
N PHE A 68 -1.72 6.37 -5.94
CA PHE A 68 -1.87 6.14 -4.51
C PHE A 68 -1.60 7.41 -3.70
N LEU A 69 -0.61 8.21 -4.10
CA LEU A 69 -0.33 9.51 -3.50
C LEU A 69 -1.49 10.49 -3.72
N GLU A 70 -1.98 10.62 -4.95
CA GLU A 70 -3.13 11.48 -5.26
C GLU A 70 -4.35 11.11 -4.41
N ARG A 71 -4.66 9.81 -4.28
CA ARG A 71 -5.77 9.34 -3.44
C ARG A 71 -5.53 9.54 -1.95
N TRP A 72 -4.28 9.42 -1.49
CA TRP A 72 -3.91 9.70 -0.12
C TRP A 72 -4.14 11.18 0.21
N HIS A 73 -3.57 12.09 -0.59
CA HIS A 73 -3.76 13.53 -0.42
C HIS A 73 -5.24 13.91 -0.54
N ALA A 74 -5.97 13.39 -1.53
CA ALA A 74 -7.39 13.66 -1.66
C ALA A 74 -8.24 13.20 -0.46
N HIS A 75 -7.73 12.26 0.35
CA HIS A 75 -8.45 11.76 1.52
C HIS A 75 -8.05 12.44 2.83
N PHE A 76 -6.77 12.81 2.99
CA PHE A 76 -6.22 13.32 4.25
C PHE A 76 -5.84 14.81 4.24
N ASP A 77 -5.68 15.41 3.07
CA ASP A 77 -5.32 16.84 2.89
C ASP A 77 -6.56 17.74 2.70
N ALA A 78 -7.76 17.17 2.86
CA ALA A 78 -9.04 17.86 2.69
C ALA A 78 -9.54 18.57 3.97
#